data_AF-A0A2E4KS45-F1
#
_entry.id   AF-A0A2E4KS45-F1
#
_cell.length_a   1.000
_cell.length_b   1.000
_cell.length_c   1.000
_cell.angle_alpha   90.00
_cell.angle_beta   90.00
_cell.angle_gamma   90.00
#
_symmetry.space_group_name_H-M   'P 1'
#
loop_
_entity.id
_entity.type
_entity.pdbx_description
1 polymer ?
#
loop_
_entity_poly.entity_id
_entity_poly.type
_entity_poly.pdbx_seq_one_letter_code
_entity_poly.pdbx_strand_id
1 'polypeptide(L)'
;MLPCAASSMQPGGPQVPTGPQIVGMTQQPPGTTLVLQEAVSLTPAPSNLQMARPSKPWRMYGRIVGLVILLFMFETFFFYGWAFAMYGDAASGAISFICAIPWLLWVVGIRKPRAVLLERAVPDTNGTQLHVITTQSGSLQTPMPTRFDRHLIRDDSVLDVPSTIASWVVFTLTIVISIGLWAAIIVGSEIAMMLAFFALIPVIVVGFSIPVMAWWSHSTNRIGLPTRRRDAETWLMAGIFSTIPALFINSIFFPEIVLLFAPDISAEQMENLGAVISAPVGEEICKGLAILYFASKIKSPKHGFQIGFTVGLGFAILENLMYVLGTAGSPMTIFIRGIGSIPGHAVWTGLTGGAIGWTMMNKRANDLHIAARAGIQIKPPESEPVQWKLVDNKTGALIETAGQEMQSGVAVTPSGIEIWKPTESIIQKDPVLKIPLPKNIFFALILAMVGHASWNGTFTVFAIYAENTGMALMVEVILSIFIMAAMVLGVLVIGSGLLHSVRSAPDGSQVDDYQSELASITAGNQS
;
A
#
# COMPACT_ATOMS: atom_id res chain seq x y z
N MET A 1 19.87 27.85 24.69
CA MET A 1 20.22 26.72 25.58
C MET A 1 19.04 26.48 26.50
N LEU A 2 18.28 25.42 26.26
CA LEU A 2 17.23 24.89 27.13
C LEU A 2 17.39 23.37 27.09
N PRO A 3 17.55 22.67 28.22
CA PRO A 3 17.87 21.25 28.21
C PRO A 3 16.60 20.41 28.00
N CYS A 4 16.61 19.60 26.94
CA CYS A 4 15.73 18.44 26.77
C CYS A 4 16.24 17.32 27.69
N ALA A 5 15.51 17.00 28.75
CA ALA A 5 15.72 15.75 29.48
C ALA A 5 14.83 14.65 28.85
N ALA A 6 15.47 13.79 28.06
CA ALA A 6 14.91 12.50 27.68
C ALA A 6 14.95 11.58 28.91
N SER A 7 13.79 11.14 29.37
CA SER A 7 13.69 10.07 30.36
C SER A 7 13.58 8.74 29.62
N SER A 8 14.67 7.98 29.61
CA SER A 8 14.70 6.55 29.31
C SER A 8 14.09 5.79 30.49
N MET A 9 12.95 5.12 30.30
CA MET A 9 12.46 4.16 31.30
C MET A 9 13.30 2.87 31.20
N GLN A 10 14.16 2.66 32.19
CA GLN A 10 14.69 1.34 32.54
C GLN A 10 13.58 0.43 33.07
N PRO A 11 13.69 -0.91 32.92
CA PRO A 11 12.72 -1.85 33.46
C PRO A 11 12.88 -1.93 35.00
N GLY A 12 11.96 -1.32 35.73
CA GLY A 12 11.86 -1.47 37.18
C GLY A 12 11.35 -2.85 37.56
N GLY A 13 11.97 -3.46 38.59
CA GLY A 13 11.57 -4.74 39.18
C GLY A 13 10.15 -4.74 39.79
N PRO A 14 9.72 -5.86 40.39
CA PRO A 14 8.32 -6.07 40.78
C PRO A 14 7.88 -5.04 41.82
N GLN A 15 7.07 -4.08 41.40
CA GLN A 15 6.40 -3.15 42.30
C GLN A 15 5.23 -3.86 42.98
N VAL A 16 5.27 -3.87 44.31
CA VAL A 16 4.14 -4.23 45.17
C VAL A 16 2.97 -3.29 44.85
N PRO A 17 1.73 -3.79 44.69
CA PRO A 17 0.60 -2.93 44.35
C PRO A 17 0.27 -2.01 45.53
N THR A 18 0.61 -0.73 45.40
CA THR A 18 0.03 0.31 46.25
C THR A 18 -1.44 0.45 45.87
N GLY A 19 -2.33 0.20 46.83
CA GLY A 19 -3.78 0.29 46.67
C GLY A 19 -4.28 1.66 46.19
N PRO A 20 -5.54 1.75 45.73
CA PRO A 20 -6.10 2.97 45.16
C PRO A 20 -6.13 4.11 46.18
N GLN A 21 -5.49 5.24 45.86
CA GLN A 21 -5.71 6.49 46.58
C GLN A 21 -7.07 7.07 46.17
N ILE A 22 -8.00 7.09 47.13
CA ILE A 22 -9.35 7.64 46.98
C ILE A 22 -9.27 9.16 47.19
N VAL A 23 -9.58 9.93 46.15
CA VAL A 23 -9.72 11.40 46.23
C VAL A 23 -11.20 11.73 46.41
N GLY A 24 -11.52 12.46 47.48
CA GLY A 24 -12.86 13.00 47.76
C GLY A 24 -13.54 12.39 48.98
N MET A 25 -13.15 12.81 50.18
CA MET A 25 -13.89 12.48 51.41
C MET A 25 -14.81 13.65 51.81
N THR A 26 -16.09 13.55 51.46
CA THR A 26 -17.15 14.03 52.36
C THR A 26 -17.63 12.84 53.18
N GLN A 27 -17.66 12.99 54.52
CA GLN A 27 -17.99 11.94 55.48
C GLN A 27 -19.23 11.12 55.06
N GLN A 28 -19.05 9.80 54.87
CA GLN A 28 -20.13 8.85 54.61
C GLN A 28 -20.58 8.13 55.89
N PRO A 29 -21.87 7.74 56.03
CA PRO A 29 -22.37 7.03 57.20
C PRO A 29 -21.79 5.61 57.33
N PRO A 30 -21.67 5.07 58.57
CA PRO A 30 -21.16 3.72 58.80
C PRO A 30 -22.11 2.67 58.21
N GLY A 31 -21.57 1.76 57.39
CA GLY A 31 -22.31 0.60 56.86
C GLY A 31 -22.52 0.55 55.34
N THR A 32 -21.99 1.52 54.57
CA THR A 32 -22.01 1.46 53.10
C THR A 32 -20.82 0.67 52.57
N THR A 33 -21.08 -0.51 52.00
CA THR A 33 -20.09 -1.25 51.22
C THR A 33 -19.92 -0.54 49.88
N LEU A 34 -18.71 -0.07 49.56
CA LEU A 34 -18.37 0.43 48.22
C LEU A 34 -18.46 -0.74 47.25
N VAL A 35 -19.58 -0.86 46.53
CA VAL A 35 -19.68 -1.78 45.39
C VAL A 35 -18.89 -1.15 44.25
N LEU A 36 -17.74 -1.73 43.94
CA LEU A 36 -17.02 -1.39 42.72
C LEU A 36 -17.94 -1.72 41.54
N GLN A 37 -18.37 -0.69 40.82
CA GLN A 37 -19.20 -0.86 39.64
C GLN A 37 -18.40 -1.67 38.62
N GLU A 38 -18.90 -2.86 38.27
CA GLU A 38 -18.23 -3.71 37.29
C GLU A 38 -18.23 -3.05 35.90
N ALA A 39 -17.16 -3.28 35.15
CA ALA A 39 -17.06 -2.77 33.80
C ALA A 39 -18.12 -3.42 32.89
N VAL A 40 -18.84 -2.59 32.13
CA VAL A 40 -19.85 -3.05 31.17
C VAL A 40 -19.25 -4.06 30.18
N SER A 41 -19.97 -5.10 29.79
CA SER A 41 -19.48 -6.09 28.84
C SER A 41 -19.26 -5.51 27.44
N LEU A 42 -18.41 -6.16 26.64
CA LEU A 42 -18.17 -5.77 25.26
C LEU A 42 -19.41 -6.09 24.39
N THR A 43 -19.78 -5.14 23.54
CA THR A 43 -20.88 -5.27 22.59
C THR A 43 -20.41 -4.92 21.17
N PRO A 44 -21.10 -5.41 20.11
CA PRO A 44 -20.83 -5.00 18.74
C PRO A 44 -20.98 -3.50 18.55
N ALA A 45 -20.13 -2.89 17.73
CA ALA A 45 -20.23 -1.47 17.42
C ALA A 45 -21.49 -1.17 16.58
N PRO A 46 -22.14 -0.01 16.80
CA PRO A 46 -23.30 0.39 16.01
C PRO A 46 -22.90 0.69 14.56
N SER A 47 -23.82 0.43 13.61
CA SER A 47 -23.56 0.57 12.16
C SER A 47 -23.32 2.01 11.72
N ASN A 48 -23.83 3.00 12.44
CA ASN A 48 -23.66 4.43 12.15
C ASN A 48 -22.46 5.06 12.87
N LEU A 49 -21.57 4.26 13.46
CA LEU A 49 -20.38 4.76 14.12
C LEU A 49 -19.44 5.41 13.10
N GLN A 50 -19.05 6.66 13.36
CA GLN A 50 -17.97 7.34 12.62
C GLN A 50 -16.78 7.51 13.55
N MET A 51 -15.59 7.22 13.04
CA MET A 51 -14.35 7.40 13.79
C MET A 51 -13.40 8.31 13.02
N ALA A 52 -12.69 9.15 13.76
CA ALA A 52 -11.76 10.11 13.19
C ALA A 52 -10.36 9.88 13.76
N ARG A 53 -9.33 10.02 12.93
CA ARG A 53 -7.93 9.86 13.34
C ARG A 53 -7.10 11.05 12.86
N PRO A 54 -6.18 11.58 13.69
CA PRO A 54 -5.24 12.59 13.24
C PRO A 54 -4.29 11.99 12.18
N SER A 55 -4.15 12.68 11.04
CA SER A 55 -3.24 12.31 9.96
C SER A 55 -1.78 12.44 10.40
N LYS A 56 -0.98 11.42 10.10
CA LYS A 56 0.46 11.25 10.37
C LYS A 56 1.13 10.52 9.19
N PRO A 57 1.18 11.11 7.99
CA PRO A 57 1.54 10.41 6.75
C PRO A 57 3.00 9.97 6.73
N TRP A 58 3.92 10.79 7.27
CA TRP A 58 5.35 10.45 7.35
C TRP A 58 5.65 9.31 8.33
N ARG A 59 4.80 9.13 9.36
CA ARG A 59 4.90 7.96 10.25
C ARG A 59 4.46 6.69 9.54
N MET A 60 3.46 6.78 8.66
CA MET A 60 3.08 5.67 7.81
C MET A 60 4.20 5.32 6.83
N TYR A 61 4.78 6.31 6.15
CA TYR A 61 5.94 6.16 5.28
C TYR A 61 7.09 5.42 5.97
N GLY A 62 7.58 5.92 7.11
CA GLY A 62 8.71 5.29 7.81
C GLY A 62 8.44 3.83 8.18
N ARG A 63 7.20 3.48 8.52
CA ARG A 63 6.81 2.09 8.81
C ARG A 63 6.70 1.23 7.54
N ILE A 64 6.25 1.77 6.41
CA ILE A 64 6.28 1.06 5.11
C ILE A 64 7.73 0.77 4.72
N VAL A 65 8.61 1.78 4.77
CA VAL A 65 10.04 1.63 4.46
C VAL A 65 10.69 0.58 5.36
N GLY A 66 10.43 0.64 6.67
CA GLY A 66 10.92 -0.37 7.60
C GLY A 66 10.44 -1.77 7.24
N LEU A 67 9.16 -1.94 6.90
CA LEU A 67 8.60 -3.22 6.45
C LEU A 67 9.30 -3.74 5.17
N VAL A 68 9.54 -2.86 4.19
CA VAL A 68 10.22 -3.21 2.93
C VAL A 68 11.65 -3.67 3.20
N ILE A 69 12.40 -2.96 4.05
CA ILE A 69 13.78 -3.35 4.38
C ILE A 69 13.81 -4.72 5.07
N LEU A 70 12.90 -4.98 6.00
CA LEU A 70 12.80 -6.29 6.67
C LEU A 70 12.48 -7.41 5.68
N LEU A 71 11.53 -7.18 4.78
CA LEU A 71 11.16 -8.14 3.74
C LEU A 71 12.30 -8.36 2.74
N PHE A 72 12.99 -7.31 2.34
CA PHE A 72 14.17 -7.40 1.48
C PHE A 72 15.27 -8.27 2.08
N MET A 73 15.57 -8.08 3.38
CA MET A 73 16.54 -8.92 4.08
C MET A 73 16.06 -10.38 4.14
N PHE A 74 14.80 -10.62 4.49
CA PHE A 74 14.22 -11.97 4.49
C PHE A 74 14.35 -12.65 3.12
N GLU A 75 13.92 -11.99 2.04
CA GLU A 75 13.90 -12.56 0.70
C GLU A 75 15.30 -12.79 0.15
N THR A 76 16.24 -11.89 0.42
CA THR A 76 17.65 -12.04 0.05
C THR A 76 18.24 -13.30 0.68
N PHE A 77 18.13 -13.44 2.00
CA PHE A 77 18.63 -14.63 2.70
C PHE A 77 17.89 -15.90 2.29
N PHE A 78 16.58 -15.83 2.06
CA PHE A 78 15.79 -16.97 1.62
C PHE A 78 16.21 -17.45 0.22
N PHE A 79 16.38 -16.53 -0.72
CA PHE A 79 16.82 -16.84 -2.08
C PHE A 79 18.24 -17.42 -2.09
N TYR A 80 19.20 -16.76 -1.43
CA TYR A 80 20.58 -17.27 -1.37
C TYR A 80 20.69 -18.59 -0.61
N GLY A 81 19.84 -18.85 0.38
CA GLY A 81 19.75 -20.15 1.05
C GLY A 81 19.48 -21.29 0.09
N TRP A 82 18.53 -21.08 -0.83
CA TRP A 82 18.23 -22.03 -1.89
C TRP A 82 19.32 -22.08 -2.96
N ALA A 83 19.83 -20.92 -3.41
CA ALA A 83 20.86 -20.86 -4.43
C ALA A 83 22.11 -21.66 -4.01
N PHE A 84 22.66 -21.40 -2.82
CA PHE A 84 23.82 -22.15 -2.32
C PHE A 84 23.56 -23.65 -2.20
N ALA A 85 22.38 -24.03 -1.67
CA ALA A 85 22.03 -25.44 -1.53
C ALA A 85 21.94 -26.17 -2.88
N MET A 86 21.39 -25.53 -3.92
CA MET A 86 21.29 -26.11 -5.27
C MET A 86 22.66 -26.22 -5.96
N TYR A 87 23.59 -25.31 -5.69
CA TYR A 87 24.96 -25.35 -6.23
C TYR A 87 25.95 -26.14 -5.35
N GLY A 88 25.45 -26.95 -4.41
CA GLY A 88 26.26 -27.90 -3.65
C GLY A 88 26.87 -27.38 -2.33
N ASP A 89 26.61 -26.12 -1.96
CA ASP A 89 27.03 -25.55 -0.68
C ASP A 89 25.88 -25.52 0.33
N ALA A 90 25.54 -26.70 0.85
CA ALA A 90 24.47 -26.85 1.84
C ALA A 90 24.75 -26.10 3.16
N ALA A 91 26.02 -25.86 3.51
CA ALA A 91 26.39 -25.18 4.75
C ALA A 91 26.05 -23.68 4.67
N SER A 92 26.50 -23.00 3.61
CA SER A 92 26.14 -21.60 3.36
C SER A 92 24.63 -21.43 3.12
N GLY A 93 24.00 -22.43 2.50
CA GLY A 93 22.55 -22.50 2.35
C GLY A 93 21.82 -22.51 3.69
N ALA A 94 22.21 -23.40 4.61
CA ALA A 94 21.64 -23.50 5.94
C ALA A 94 21.84 -22.23 6.77
N ILE A 95 23.04 -21.62 6.72
CA ILE A 95 23.33 -20.35 7.41
C ILE A 95 22.41 -19.24 6.90
N SER A 96 22.23 -19.15 5.58
CA SER A 96 21.36 -18.14 4.97
C SER A 96 19.90 -18.31 5.44
N PHE A 97 19.37 -19.53 5.48
CA PHE A 97 18.02 -19.77 6.02
C PHE A 97 17.90 -19.39 7.50
N ILE A 98 18.91 -19.69 8.32
CA ILE A 98 18.93 -19.26 9.74
C ILE A 98 18.89 -17.73 9.83
N CYS A 99 19.63 -17.03 8.97
CA CYS A 99 19.61 -15.57 8.90
C CYS A 99 18.26 -15.01 8.42
N ALA A 100 17.48 -15.74 7.61
CA ALA A 100 16.16 -15.30 7.15
C ALA A 100 15.09 -15.29 8.26
N ILE A 101 15.13 -16.25 9.18
CA ILE A 101 14.13 -16.44 10.26
C ILE A 101 13.88 -15.17 11.09
N PRO A 102 14.89 -14.49 11.68
CA PRO A 102 14.64 -13.33 12.54
C PRO A 102 13.93 -12.19 11.80
N TRP A 103 14.22 -11.98 10.51
CA TRP A 103 13.56 -10.96 9.69
C TRP A 103 12.09 -11.28 9.49
N LEU A 104 11.74 -12.53 9.18
CA LEU A 104 10.35 -12.95 9.04
C LEU A 104 9.58 -12.84 10.36
N LEU A 105 10.18 -13.27 11.47
CA LEU A 105 9.58 -13.14 12.80
C LEU A 105 9.35 -11.67 13.18
N TRP A 106 10.26 -10.78 12.80
CA TRP A 106 10.10 -9.35 13.03
C TRP A 106 8.93 -8.78 12.20
N VAL A 107 8.81 -9.17 10.92
CA VAL A 107 7.66 -8.81 10.08
C VAL A 107 6.36 -9.26 10.73
N VAL A 108 6.26 -10.51 11.20
CA VAL A 108 5.07 -11.02 11.90
C VAL A 108 4.79 -10.20 13.18
N GLY A 109 5.84 -9.84 13.93
CA GLY A 109 5.74 -9.04 15.16
C GLY A 109 5.13 -7.65 14.93
N ILE A 110 5.54 -6.93 13.88
CA ILE A 110 5.05 -5.57 13.58
C ILE A 110 3.66 -5.56 12.91
N ARG A 111 3.22 -6.70 12.36
CA ARG A 111 1.96 -6.86 11.61
C ARG A 111 0.77 -7.25 12.48
N LYS A 112 0.94 -7.40 13.80
CA LYS A 112 -0.16 -7.77 14.70
C LYS A 112 -1.36 -6.81 14.55
N PRO A 113 -2.59 -7.34 14.40
CA PRO A 113 -3.77 -6.52 14.21
C PRO A 113 -3.97 -5.60 15.42
N ARG A 114 -4.17 -4.31 15.16
CA ARG A 114 -4.47 -3.34 16.20
C ARG A 114 -5.98 -3.33 16.42
N ALA A 115 -6.38 -3.56 17.66
CA ALA A 115 -7.74 -3.35 18.10
C ALA A 115 -7.83 -2.00 18.83
N VAL A 116 -8.93 -1.32 18.64
CA VAL A 116 -9.30 -0.11 19.36
C VAL A 116 -10.41 -0.50 20.31
N LEU A 117 -10.23 -0.21 21.59
CA LEU A 117 -11.31 -0.28 22.57
C LEU A 117 -12.00 1.08 22.58
N LEU A 118 -13.25 1.12 22.13
CA LEU A 118 -14.10 2.29 22.16
C LEU A 118 -15.00 2.21 23.39
N GLU A 119 -14.89 3.19 24.27
CA GLU A 119 -15.76 3.36 25.42
C GLU A 119 -16.55 4.66 25.21
N ARG A 120 -17.88 4.57 25.09
CA ARG A 120 -18.75 5.70 24.72
C ARG A 120 -19.85 5.88 25.75
N ALA A 121 -19.96 7.08 26.30
CA ALA A 121 -21.11 7.50 27.10
C ALA A 121 -22.15 8.19 26.20
N VAL A 122 -23.39 7.70 26.22
CA VAL A 122 -24.52 8.23 25.46
C VAL A 122 -25.58 8.75 26.43
N PRO A 123 -26.13 9.97 26.25
CA PRO A 123 -27.25 10.45 27.06
C PRO A 123 -28.39 9.44 27.13
N ASP A 124 -28.78 9.05 28.34
CA ASP A 124 -29.86 8.11 28.60
C ASP A 124 -30.53 8.48 29.92
N THR A 125 -31.83 8.75 29.90
CA THR A 125 -32.59 9.13 31.10
C THR A 125 -32.57 8.05 32.18
N ASN A 126 -32.35 6.78 31.81
CA ASN A 126 -32.23 5.65 32.73
C ASN A 126 -30.77 5.31 33.08
N GLY A 127 -29.80 6.10 32.61
CA GLY A 127 -28.38 5.86 32.78
C GLY A 127 -27.83 6.25 34.16
N THR A 128 -26.52 6.12 34.33
CA THR A 128 -25.78 6.57 35.52
C THR A 128 -24.88 7.76 35.18
N GLN A 129 -24.53 8.55 36.19
CA GLN A 129 -23.56 9.65 36.03
C GLN A 129 -22.12 9.20 36.26
N LEU A 130 -21.90 8.05 36.88
CA LEU A 130 -20.56 7.50 37.13
C LEU A 130 -20.40 6.21 36.33
N HIS A 131 -19.27 6.09 35.63
CA HIS A 131 -18.90 4.93 34.83
C HIS A 131 -17.45 4.55 35.08
N VAL A 132 -17.15 3.26 35.11
CA VAL A 132 -15.76 2.78 35.23
C VAL A 132 -15.13 2.70 33.85
N ILE A 133 -13.95 3.31 33.72
CA ILE A 133 -13.14 3.26 32.50
C ILE A 133 -12.18 2.08 32.64
N THR A 134 -12.08 1.22 31.62
CA THR A 134 -11.21 0.03 31.72
C THR A 134 -9.82 0.24 31.15
N THR A 135 -9.63 1.26 30.33
CA THR A 135 -8.33 1.55 29.70
C THR A 135 -7.35 2.25 30.63
N GLN A 136 -7.84 2.90 31.68
CA GLN A 136 -7.04 3.65 32.64
C GLN A 136 -7.69 3.55 34.02
N SER A 137 -6.87 3.62 35.08
CA SER A 137 -7.37 3.63 36.45
C SER A 137 -8.17 4.91 36.70
N GLY A 138 -9.50 4.81 36.71
CA GLY A 138 -10.38 5.95 36.98
C GLY A 138 -11.84 5.69 36.61
N SER A 139 -12.66 6.70 36.86
CA SER A 139 -14.07 6.74 36.48
C SER A 139 -14.36 7.96 35.60
N LEU A 140 -15.32 7.82 34.69
CA LEU A 140 -15.90 8.91 33.94
C LEU A 140 -17.14 9.39 34.70
N GLN A 141 -17.13 10.65 35.14
CA GLN A 141 -18.31 11.31 35.68
C GLN A 141 -18.93 12.19 34.60
N THR A 142 -20.19 11.96 34.24
CA THR A 142 -20.94 12.73 33.25
C THR A 142 -21.89 13.73 33.93
N PRO A 143 -22.09 14.93 33.34
CA PRO A 143 -22.96 15.95 33.93
C PRO A 143 -24.45 15.57 33.90
N MET A 144 -24.82 14.57 33.11
CA MET A 144 -26.16 14.02 32.99
C MET A 144 -26.12 12.49 33.01
N PRO A 145 -27.23 11.81 33.34
CA PRO A 145 -27.32 10.35 33.22
C PRO A 145 -26.97 9.88 31.80
N THR A 146 -26.07 8.89 31.72
CA THR A 146 -25.62 8.32 30.45
C THR A 146 -25.57 6.80 30.52
N ARG A 147 -25.79 6.15 29.38
CA ARG A 147 -25.49 4.73 29.16
C ARG A 147 -24.05 4.59 28.67
N PHE A 148 -23.30 3.68 29.24
CA PHE A 148 -21.91 3.44 28.87
C PHE A 148 -21.78 2.17 28.03
N ASP A 149 -21.37 2.35 26.78
CA ASP A 149 -21.19 1.26 25.83
C ASP A 149 -19.68 0.99 25.64
N ARG A 150 -19.31 -0.28 25.57
CA ARG A 150 -17.93 -0.72 25.28
C ARG A 150 -17.91 -1.57 24.02
N HIS A 151 -17.08 -1.19 23.06
CA HIS A 151 -16.96 -1.85 21.77
C HIS A 151 -15.50 -2.16 21.47
N LEU A 152 -15.20 -3.40 21.07
CA LEU A 152 -13.89 -3.76 20.54
C LEU A 152 -13.97 -3.75 19.02
N ILE A 153 -13.28 -2.81 18.40
CA ILE A 153 -13.29 -2.60 16.95
C ILE A 153 -11.88 -2.74 16.39
N ARG A 154 -11.79 -3.12 15.12
CA ARG A 154 -10.52 -3.20 14.41
C ARG A 154 -10.08 -1.80 13.98
N ASP A 155 -8.77 -1.53 14.02
CA ASP A 155 -8.18 -0.32 13.40
C ASP A 155 -8.23 -0.47 11.87
N ASP A 156 -9.39 -0.15 11.29
CA ASP A 156 -9.64 -0.06 9.85
C ASP A 156 -9.43 1.37 9.32
N SER A 157 -8.51 2.11 9.94
CA SER A 157 -8.20 3.49 9.51
C SER A 157 -7.84 3.57 8.03
N VAL A 158 -8.22 4.69 7.42
CA VAL A 158 -7.96 4.94 6.00
C VAL A 158 -6.46 5.12 5.76
N LEU A 159 -6.02 4.72 4.57
CA LEU A 159 -4.67 4.91 4.07
C LEU A 159 -4.26 6.39 4.13
N ASP A 160 -3.19 6.68 4.86
CA ASP A 160 -2.71 8.05 5.12
C ASP A 160 -1.29 8.20 4.56
N VAL A 161 -1.21 8.53 3.28
CA VAL A 161 0.05 8.68 2.53
C VAL A 161 0.44 10.15 2.41
N PRO A 162 1.75 10.46 2.28
CA PRO A 162 2.18 11.83 2.01
C PRO A 162 1.51 12.40 0.75
N SER A 163 1.31 13.72 0.72
CA SER A 163 0.74 14.37 -0.45
C SER A 163 1.67 14.21 -1.66
N THR A 164 1.09 14.07 -2.85
CA THR A 164 1.83 13.83 -4.09
C THR A 164 2.90 14.90 -4.32
N ILE A 165 2.58 16.17 -4.09
CA ILE A 165 3.53 17.29 -4.26
C ILE A 165 4.69 17.20 -3.26
N ALA A 166 4.41 16.95 -1.99
CA ALA A 166 5.45 16.85 -0.97
C ALA A 166 6.42 15.70 -1.28
N SER A 167 5.92 14.55 -1.75
CA SER A 167 6.76 13.43 -2.18
C SER A 167 7.66 13.80 -3.36
N TRP A 168 7.14 14.47 -4.40
CA TRP A 168 7.95 14.86 -5.56
C TRP A 168 9.00 15.92 -5.23
N VAL A 169 8.71 16.85 -4.31
CA VAL A 169 9.70 17.81 -3.81
C VAL A 169 10.84 17.09 -3.10
N VAL A 170 10.53 16.17 -2.18
CA VAL A 170 11.54 15.36 -1.47
C VAL A 170 12.37 14.54 -2.45
N PHE A 171 11.73 13.92 -3.45
CA PHE A 171 12.43 13.17 -4.49
C PHE A 171 13.40 14.04 -5.30
N THR A 172 12.94 15.20 -5.76
CA THR A 172 13.77 16.13 -6.54
C THR A 172 14.98 16.60 -5.73
N LEU A 173 14.78 16.93 -4.46
CA LEU A 173 15.87 17.29 -3.56
C LEU A 173 16.86 16.13 -3.37
N THR A 174 16.36 14.89 -3.27
CA THR A 174 17.20 13.69 -3.13
C THR A 174 18.09 13.48 -4.35
N ILE A 175 17.58 13.72 -5.56
CA ILE A 175 18.38 13.64 -6.79
C ILE A 175 19.48 14.71 -6.79
N VAL A 176 19.14 15.97 -6.47
CA VAL A 176 20.13 17.05 -6.42
C VAL A 176 21.23 16.76 -5.40
N ILE A 177 20.85 16.26 -4.21
CA ILE A 177 21.81 15.83 -3.19
C ILE A 177 22.67 14.68 -3.72
N SER A 178 22.06 13.65 -4.33
CA SER A 178 22.79 12.52 -4.90
C SER A 178 23.83 12.97 -5.93
N ILE A 179 23.48 13.89 -6.84
CA ILE A 179 24.40 14.48 -7.82
C ILE A 179 25.60 15.14 -7.11
N GLY A 180 25.34 15.95 -6.08
CA GLY A 180 26.39 16.61 -5.31
C GLY A 180 27.31 15.62 -4.58
N LEU A 181 26.76 14.57 -3.99
CA LEU A 181 27.53 13.52 -3.31
C LEU A 181 28.37 12.70 -4.31
N TRP A 182 27.82 12.36 -5.47
CA TRP A 182 28.57 11.67 -6.52
C TRP A 182 29.68 12.54 -7.11
N ALA A 183 29.46 13.84 -7.29
CA ALA A 183 30.50 14.77 -7.70
C ALA A 183 31.63 14.84 -6.65
N ALA A 184 31.29 14.83 -5.36
CA ALA A 184 32.27 14.77 -4.27
C ALA A 184 33.04 13.43 -4.24
N ILE A 185 32.42 12.32 -4.65
CA ILE A 185 33.11 11.02 -4.77
C ILE A 185 34.11 11.02 -5.93
N ILE A 186 33.76 11.63 -7.06
CA ILE A 186 34.58 11.60 -8.28
C ILE A 186 35.73 12.61 -8.21
N VAL A 187 35.49 13.82 -7.70
CA VAL A 187 36.42 14.95 -7.78
C VAL A 187 36.90 15.43 -6.40
N GLY A 188 36.32 14.92 -5.31
CA GLY A 188 36.62 15.38 -3.95
C GLY A 188 37.90 14.79 -3.37
N SER A 189 38.31 15.32 -2.21
CA SER A 189 39.38 14.74 -1.40
C SER A 189 38.93 13.43 -0.74
N GLU A 190 39.88 12.61 -0.26
CA GLU A 190 39.57 11.34 0.43
C GLU A 190 38.56 11.52 1.58
N ILE A 191 38.67 12.60 2.35
CA ILE A 191 37.73 12.92 3.44
C ILE A 191 36.34 13.23 2.87
N ALA A 192 36.25 14.01 1.78
CA ALA A 192 34.98 14.32 1.13
C ALA A 192 34.32 13.08 0.54
N MET A 193 35.10 12.18 -0.07
CA MET A 193 34.63 10.89 -0.56
C MET A 193 34.04 10.05 0.58
N MET A 194 34.77 9.91 1.69
CA MET A 194 34.30 9.14 2.85
C MET A 194 33.00 9.69 3.43
N LEU A 195 32.89 11.02 3.61
CA LEU A 195 31.67 11.67 4.06
C LEU A 195 30.51 11.46 3.07
N ALA A 196 30.79 11.51 1.76
CA ALA A 196 29.79 11.29 0.74
C ALA A 196 29.24 9.86 0.75
N PHE A 197 30.08 8.83 0.95
CA PHE A 197 29.63 7.45 1.10
C PHE A 197 28.63 7.27 2.25
N PHE A 198 28.92 7.85 3.42
CA PHE A 198 27.97 7.78 4.56
C PHE A 198 26.70 8.58 4.28
N ALA A 199 26.81 9.74 3.62
CA ALA A 199 25.66 10.57 3.25
C ALA A 199 24.78 9.94 2.16
N LEU A 200 25.30 8.98 1.39
CA LEU A 200 24.50 8.24 0.39
C LEU A 200 23.53 7.23 1.02
N ILE A 201 23.75 6.76 2.25
CA ILE A 201 22.84 5.83 2.93
C ILE A 201 21.40 6.39 3.03
N PRO A 202 21.16 7.60 3.58
CA PRO A 202 19.82 8.17 3.58
C PRO A 202 19.31 8.50 2.17
N VAL A 203 20.18 8.86 1.23
CA VAL A 203 19.81 9.09 -0.19
C VAL A 203 19.28 7.82 -0.83
N ILE A 204 19.90 6.67 -0.59
CA ILE A 204 19.42 5.37 -1.06
C ILE A 204 18.04 5.11 -0.49
N VAL A 205 17.87 5.24 0.83
CA VAL A 205 16.60 4.97 1.52
C VAL A 205 15.46 5.81 0.97
N VAL A 206 15.69 7.11 0.80
CA VAL A 206 14.70 8.06 0.30
C VAL A 206 14.48 7.87 -1.21
N GLY A 207 15.56 7.69 -1.97
CA GLY A 207 15.55 7.53 -3.42
C GLY A 207 14.81 6.29 -3.89
N PHE A 208 14.93 5.16 -3.17
CA PHE A 208 14.22 3.94 -3.56
C PHE A 208 12.71 3.98 -3.23
N SER A 209 12.32 4.70 -2.17
CA SER A 209 10.99 4.55 -1.56
C SER A 209 10.03 5.72 -1.77
N ILE A 210 10.50 6.97 -1.82
CA ILE A 210 9.62 8.15 -1.98
C ILE A 210 8.85 8.15 -3.31
N PRO A 211 9.44 7.78 -4.46
CA PRO A 211 8.68 7.74 -5.71
C PRO A 211 7.49 6.79 -5.65
N VAL A 212 7.64 5.64 -4.98
CA VAL A 212 6.55 4.68 -4.77
C VAL A 212 5.40 5.33 -4.00
N MET A 213 5.71 6.10 -2.95
CA MET A 213 4.69 6.84 -2.20
C MET A 213 4.04 7.95 -3.04
N ALA A 214 4.82 8.63 -3.88
CA ALA A 214 4.30 9.66 -4.77
C ALA A 214 3.28 9.08 -5.75
N TRP A 215 3.60 7.96 -6.38
CA TRP A 215 2.71 7.24 -7.29
C TRP A 215 1.50 6.65 -6.57
N TRP A 216 1.68 6.11 -5.36
CA TRP A 216 0.58 5.58 -4.57
C TRP A 216 -0.43 6.66 -4.18
N SER A 217 0.07 7.81 -3.73
CA SER A 217 -0.71 9.01 -3.42
C SER A 217 -1.44 9.53 -4.65
N HIS A 218 -0.75 9.65 -5.78
CA HIS A 218 -1.33 10.09 -7.04
C HIS A 218 -2.48 9.17 -7.51
N SER A 219 -2.25 7.86 -7.47
CA SER A 219 -3.21 6.85 -7.91
C SER A 219 -4.45 6.80 -7.02
N THR A 220 -4.27 6.81 -5.70
CA THR A 220 -5.38 6.78 -4.73
C THR A 220 -6.36 7.92 -4.99
N ASN A 221 -5.85 9.13 -5.20
CA ASN A 221 -6.67 10.32 -5.50
C ASN A 221 -7.40 10.23 -6.85
N ARG A 222 -6.84 9.52 -7.84
CA ARG A 222 -7.41 9.39 -9.20
C ARG A 222 -8.41 8.24 -9.33
N ILE A 223 -8.17 7.13 -8.64
CA ILE A 223 -9.05 5.96 -8.64
C ILE A 223 -10.35 6.29 -7.90
N GLY A 224 -10.27 7.04 -6.78
CA GLY A 224 -11.47 7.46 -6.05
C GLY A 224 -12.13 6.32 -5.28
N LEU A 225 -11.37 5.36 -4.76
CA LEU A 225 -11.87 4.31 -3.86
C LEU A 225 -11.17 4.40 -2.51
N PRO A 226 -11.90 4.41 -1.38
CA PRO A 226 -11.29 4.48 -0.06
C PRO A 226 -10.58 3.16 0.23
N THR A 227 -9.28 3.25 0.55
CA THR A 227 -8.48 2.07 0.87
C THR A 227 -8.17 2.02 2.35
N ARG A 228 -8.50 0.91 3.00
CA ARG A 228 -8.06 0.66 4.37
C ARG A 228 -6.56 0.48 4.39
N ARG A 229 -5.91 1.12 5.37
CA ARG A 229 -4.47 1.04 5.56
C ARG A 229 -3.95 -0.40 5.61
N ARG A 230 -4.65 -1.30 6.31
CA ARG A 230 -4.26 -2.72 6.42
C ARG A 230 -4.33 -3.46 5.09
N ASP A 231 -5.32 -3.17 4.27
CA ASP A 231 -5.51 -3.83 2.97
C ASP A 231 -4.45 -3.37 1.99
N ALA A 232 -4.25 -2.05 1.88
CA ALA A 232 -3.09 -1.43 1.21
C ALA A 232 -1.75 -2.06 1.65
N GLU A 233 -1.58 -2.18 2.98
CA GLU A 233 -0.59 -2.99 3.70
C GLU A 233 -0.29 -4.33 3.05
N THR A 234 -1.36 -5.09 2.87
CA THR A 234 -1.33 -6.50 2.52
C THR A 234 -1.12 -6.69 1.01
N TRP A 235 -1.71 -5.83 0.20
CA TRP A 235 -1.52 -5.83 -1.26
C TRP A 235 -0.08 -5.45 -1.63
N LEU A 236 0.49 -4.44 -0.96
CA LEU A 236 1.89 -4.05 -1.17
C LEU A 236 2.84 -5.21 -0.82
N MET A 237 2.63 -5.85 0.34
CA MET A 237 3.42 -7.04 0.72
C MET A 237 3.25 -8.21 -0.24
N ALA A 238 2.06 -8.44 -0.79
CA ALA A 238 1.86 -9.49 -1.77
C ALA A 238 2.67 -9.23 -3.05
N GLY A 239 2.80 -7.96 -3.44
CA GLY A 239 3.74 -7.51 -4.47
C GLY A 239 5.19 -7.83 -4.13
N ILE A 240 5.62 -7.48 -2.92
CA ILE A 240 6.96 -7.79 -2.42
C ILE A 240 7.20 -9.31 -2.46
N PHE A 241 6.36 -10.13 -1.83
CA PHE A 241 6.53 -11.58 -1.83
C PHE A 241 6.44 -12.24 -3.21
N SER A 242 5.80 -11.60 -4.20
CA SER A 242 5.77 -12.11 -5.57
C SER A 242 7.13 -12.02 -6.29
N THR A 243 8.09 -11.28 -5.73
CA THR A 243 9.48 -11.25 -6.21
C THR A 243 10.18 -12.58 -5.96
N ILE A 244 9.85 -13.33 -4.89
CA ILE A 244 10.49 -14.60 -4.57
C ILE A 244 10.39 -15.56 -5.76
N PRO A 245 9.19 -16.00 -6.20
CA PRO A 245 9.10 -16.91 -7.34
C PRO A 245 9.65 -16.29 -8.63
N ALA A 246 9.56 -14.96 -8.81
CA ALA A 246 10.14 -14.29 -9.97
C ALA A 246 11.68 -14.36 -9.98
N LEU A 247 12.35 -14.22 -8.82
CA LEU A 247 13.80 -14.38 -8.69
C LEU A 247 14.25 -15.79 -9.03
N PHE A 248 13.51 -16.82 -8.61
CA PHE A 248 13.82 -18.19 -9.01
C PHE A 248 13.66 -18.40 -10.52
N ILE A 249 12.60 -17.85 -11.13
CA ILE A 249 12.39 -17.91 -12.57
C ILE A 249 13.54 -17.24 -13.31
N ASN A 250 13.85 -15.99 -12.96
CA ASN A 250 14.80 -15.15 -13.69
C ASN A 250 16.26 -15.56 -13.48
N SER A 251 16.62 -16.01 -12.28
CA SER A 251 18.02 -16.24 -11.91
C SER A 251 18.44 -17.70 -11.96
N ILE A 252 17.49 -18.64 -12.03
CA ILE A 252 17.80 -20.09 -11.96
C ILE A 252 17.11 -20.83 -13.09
N PHE A 253 15.78 -20.85 -13.12
CA PHE A 253 15.07 -21.70 -14.08
C PHE A 253 15.24 -21.26 -15.53
N PHE A 254 15.11 -19.96 -15.81
CA PHE A 254 15.23 -19.45 -17.17
C PHE A 254 16.64 -19.64 -17.76
N PRO A 255 17.73 -19.27 -17.06
CA PRO A 255 19.09 -19.54 -17.55
C PRO A 255 19.35 -21.02 -17.86
N GLU A 256 18.95 -21.93 -16.98
CA GLU A 256 19.13 -23.38 -17.17
C GLU A 256 18.35 -23.90 -18.39
N ILE A 257 17.12 -23.41 -18.60
CA ILE A 257 16.33 -23.75 -19.79
C ILE A 257 17.02 -23.24 -21.06
N VAL A 258 17.53 -22.00 -21.06
CA VAL A 258 18.20 -21.44 -22.23
C VAL A 258 19.49 -22.21 -22.53
N LEU A 259 20.31 -22.54 -21.52
CA LEU A 259 21.54 -23.31 -21.69
C LEU A 259 21.30 -24.73 -22.22
N LEU A 260 20.13 -25.32 -21.97
CA LEU A 260 19.75 -26.61 -22.54
C LEU A 260 19.62 -26.56 -24.07
N PHE A 261 19.13 -25.44 -24.62
CA PHE A 261 18.89 -25.28 -26.07
C PHE A 261 19.99 -24.50 -26.79
N ALA A 262 20.71 -23.63 -26.07
CA ALA A 262 21.81 -22.83 -26.56
C ALA A 262 22.98 -22.85 -25.56
N PRO A 263 23.76 -23.96 -25.49
CA PRO A 263 24.85 -24.10 -24.52
C PRO A 263 25.96 -23.06 -24.66
N ASP A 264 26.18 -22.57 -25.88
CA ASP A 264 27.26 -21.63 -26.22
C ASP A 264 26.80 -20.16 -26.24
N ILE A 265 25.63 -19.85 -25.67
CA ILE A 265 25.11 -18.47 -25.60
C ILE A 265 26.06 -17.59 -24.77
N SER A 266 26.30 -16.35 -25.22
CA SER A 266 27.13 -15.42 -24.45
C SER A 266 26.40 -14.96 -23.18
N ALA A 267 27.16 -14.58 -22.15
CA ALA A 267 26.59 -14.04 -20.91
C ALA A 267 25.73 -12.80 -21.15
N GLU A 268 26.14 -11.94 -22.08
CA GLU A 268 25.39 -10.75 -22.49
C GLU A 268 24.06 -11.10 -23.18
N GLN A 269 24.07 -12.08 -24.08
CA GLN A 269 22.85 -12.56 -24.73
C GLN A 269 21.89 -13.19 -23.72
N MET A 270 22.42 -13.94 -22.74
CA MET A 270 21.63 -14.48 -21.64
C MET A 270 20.98 -13.37 -20.81
N GLU A 271 21.74 -12.34 -20.43
CA GLU A 271 21.23 -11.19 -19.68
C GLU A 271 20.13 -10.45 -20.46
N ASN A 272 20.36 -10.22 -21.77
CA ASN A 272 19.39 -9.59 -22.65
C ASN A 272 18.09 -10.42 -22.77
N LEU A 273 18.18 -11.75 -22.95
CA LEU A 273 17.01 -12.62 -22.94
C LEU A 273 16.30 -12.62 -21.58
N GLY A 274 17.06 -12.61 -20.49
CA GLY A 274 16.56 -12.48 -19.13
C GLY A 274 15.74 -11.20 -18.96
N ALA A 275 16.30 -10.06 -19.37
CA ALA A 275 15.66 -8.75 -19.23
C ALA A 275 14.43 -8.57 -20.14
N VAL A 276 14.47 -9.08 -21.37
CA VAL A 276 13.41 -8.84 -22.38
C VAL A 276 12.31 -9.90 -22.35
N ILE A 277 12.62 -11.13 -21.92
CA ILE A 277 11.66 -12.25 -21.94
C ILE A 277 11.39 -12.74 -20.53
N SER A 278 12.41 -13.18 -19.79
CA SER A 278 12.19 -13.83 -18.50
C SER A 278 11.55 -12.90 -17.49
N ALA A 279 12.11 -11.71 -17.28
CA ALA A 279 11.60 -10.75 -16.32
C ALA A 279 10.14 -10.33 -16.65
N PRO A 280 9.80 -9.91 -17.88
CA PRO A 280 8.42 -9.60 -18.22
C PRO A 280 7.45 -10.75 -18.06
N VAL A 281 7.81 -11.97 -18.46
CA VAL A 281 6.91 -13.12 -18.36
C VAL A 281 6.79 -13.61 -16.92
N GLY A 282 7.92 -13.92 -16.29
CA GLY A 282 7.98 -14.47 -14.94
C GLY A 282 7.37 -13.52 -13.91
N GLU A 283 7.74 -12.25 -13.94
CA GLU A 283 7.26 -11.29 -12.95
C GLU A 283 5.78 -10.98 -13.09
N GLU A 284 5.27 -10.76 -14.31
CA GLU A 284 3.86 -10.42 -14.50
C GLU A 284 2.95 -11.62 -14.18
N ILE A 285 3.42 -12.85 -14.41
CA ILE A 285 2.73 -14.06 -13.91
C ILE A 285 2.70 -14.08 -12.39
N CYS A 286 3.85 -13.90 -11.73
CA CYS A 286 3.95 -13.93 -10.27
C CYS A 286 3.09 -12.83 -9.61
N LYS A 287 3.10 -11.61 -10.15
CA LYS A 287 2.25 -10.50 -9.69
C LYS A 287 0.76 -10.81 -9.95
N GLY A 288 0.42 -11.39 -11.09
CA GLY A 288 -0.92 -11.86 -11.42
C GLY A 288 -1.45 -12.89 -10.41
N LEU A 289 -0.63 -13.88 -10.06
CA LEU A 289 -0.93 -14.88 -9.02
C LEU A 289 -1.13 -14.24 -7.64
N ALA A 290 -0.31 -13.23 -7.31
CA ALA A 290 -0.47 -12.47 -6.06
C ALA A 290 -1.81 -11.72 -6.00
N ILE A 291 -2.33 -11.21 -7.12
CA ILE A 291 -3.68 -10.62 -7.18
C ILE A 291 -4.75 -11.70 -7.01
N LEU A 292 -4.59 -12.86 -7.65
CA LEU A 292 -5.55 -13.96 -7.57
C LEU A 292 -5.75 -14.47 -6.14
N TYR A 293 -4.74 -14.37 -5.28
CA TYR A 293 -4.89 -14.63 -3.84
C TYR A 293 -5.98 -13.78 -3.18
N PHE A 294 -6.26 -12.58 -3.70
CA PHE A 294 -7.32 -11.69 -3.24
C PHE A 294 -8.61 -11.77 -4.05
N ALA A 295 -8.73 -12.67 -5.03
CA ALA A 295 -9.84 -12.70 -5.99
C ALA A 295 -11.23 -12.69 -5.32
N SER A 296 -11.39 -13.41 -4.21
CA SER A 296 -12.66 -13.47 -3.47
C SER A 296 -13.07 -12.14 -2.81
N LYS A 297 -12.15 -11.19 -2.66
CA LYS A 297 -12.40 -9.85 -2.09
C LYS A 297 -12.55 -8.77 -3.14
N ILE A 298 -12.24 -9.08 -4.40
CA ILE A 298 -12.35 -8.12 -5.49
C ILE A 298 -13.82 -7.95 -5.83
N LYS A 299 -14.32 -6.72 -5.66
CA LYS A 299 -15.74 -6.38 -5.85
C LYS A 299 -16.05 -5.93 -7.28
N SER A 300 -15.07 -5.37 -7.97
CA SER A 300 -15.26 -4.64 -9.21
C SER A 300 -13.95 -4.50 -9.98
N PRO A 301 -13.98 -4.18 -11.28
CA PRO A 301 -12.78 -3.88 -12.06
C PRO A 301 -11.97 -2.70 -11.49
N LYS A 302 -12.64 -1.68 -10.93
CA LYS A 302 -11.97 -0.55 -10.28
C LYS A 302 -11.21 -0.99 -9.02
N HIS A 303 -11.83 -1.81 -8.17
CA HIS A 303 -11.19 -2.37 -6.98
C HIS A 303 -10.06 -3.35 -7.36
N GLY A 304 -10.27 -4.18 -8.39
CA GLY A 304 -9.26 -5.09 -8.91
C GLY A 304 -8.03 -4.36 -9.46
N PHE A 305 -8.24 -3.26 -10.20
CA PHE A 305 -7.14 -2.40 -10.66
C PHE A 305 -6.39 -1.78 -9.48
N GLN A 306 -7.07 -1.29 -8.44
CA GLN A 306 -6.43 -0.74 -7.25
C GLN A 306 -5.55 -1.77 -6.53
N ILE A 307 -6.03 -3.01 -6.41
CA ILE A 307 -5.25 -4.12 -5.83
C ILE A 307 -4.02 -4.40 -6.70
N GLY A 308 -4.23 -4.59 -8.02
CA GLY A 308 -3.13 -4.85 -8.97
C GLY A 308 -2.10 -3.73 -8.99
N PHE A 309 -2.54 -2.47 -9.00
CA PHE A 309 -1.65 -1.31 -8.93
C PHE A 309 -0.80 -1.34 -7.65
N THR A 310 -1.40 -1.65 -6.51
CA THR A 310 -0.67 -1.73 -5.23
C THR A 310 0.29 -2.92 -5.18
N VAL A 311 -0.09 -4.08 -5.75
CA VAL A 311 0.80 -5.25 -5.91
C VAL A 311 1.99 -4.87 -6.80
N GLY A 312 1.76 -4.21 -7.93
CA GLY A 312 2.82 -3.73 -8.82
C GLY A 312 3.78 -2.76 -8.14
N LEU A 313 3.27 -1.82 -7.33
CA LEU A 313 4.11 -0.94 -6.48
C LEU A 313 4.94 -1.71 -5.46
N GLY A 314 4.38 -2.79 -4.89
CA GLY A 314 5.07 -3.65 -3.93
C GLY A 314 6.22 -4.42 -4.56
N PHE A 315 6.04 -4.93 -5.77
CA PHE A 315 7.14 -5.53 -6.52
C PHE A 315 8.19 -4.48 -6.87
N ALA A 316 7.74 -3.34 -7.42
CA ALA A 316 8.62 -2.28 -7.89
C ALA A 316 9.46 -1.66 -6.78
N ILE A 317 8.97 -1.54 -5.54
CA ILE A 317 9.75 -0.97 -4.43
C ILE A 317 10.93 -1.86 -4.05
N LEU A 318 10.76 -3.18 -4.10
CA LEU A 318 11.83 -4.13 -3.81
C LEU A 318 12.87 -4.14 -4.93
N GLU A 319 12.40 -4.23 -6.18
CA GLU A 319 13.28 -4.16 -7.33
C GLU A 319 14.04 -2.83 -7.33
N ASN A 320 13.36 -1.72 -7.03
CA ASN A 320 14.01 -0.41 -6.95
C ASN A 320 15.07 -0.34 -5.87
N LEU A 321 14.85 -0.97 -4.72
CA LEU A 321 15.86 -1.08 -3.68
C LEU A 321 17.12 -1.81 -4.20
N MET A 322 16.96 -2.93 -4.91
CA MET A 322 18.08 -3.69 -5.48
C MET A 322 18.90 -2.86 -6.47
N TYR A 323 18.27 -2.19 -7.43
CA TYR A 323 18.96 -1.37 -8.42
C TYR A 323 19.64 -0.14 -7.80
N VAL A 324 18.96 0.56 -6.88
CA VAL A 324 19.53 1.73 -6.22
C VAL A 324 20.70 1.34 -5.32
N LEU A 325 20.63 0.20 -4.62
CA LEU A 325 21.76 -0.34 -3.86
C LEU A 325 22.92 -0.76 -4.78
N GLY A 326 22.63 -1.51 -5.85
CA GLY A 326 23.65 -2.00 -6.79
C GLY A 326 24.42 -0.88 -7.50
N THR A 327 23.81 0.28 -7.64
CA THR A 327 24.45 1.49 -8.20
C THR A 327 24.87 2.51 -7.14
N ALA A 328 24.93 2.10 -5.87
CA ALA A 328 25.33 2.93 -4.72
C ALA A 328 24.61 4.31 -4.67
N GLY A 329 23.32 4.33 -4.98
CA GLY A 329 22.51 5.55 -4.96
C GLY A 329 22.75 6.49 -6.13
N SER A 330 23.21 5.99 -7.29
CA SER A 330 23.40 6.77 -8.51
C SER A 330 22.17 7.64 -8.82
N PRO A 331 22.34 8.95 -9.07
CA PRO A 331 21.22 9.85 -9.35
C PRO A 331 20.46 9.45 -10.61
N MET A 332 21.15 8.90 -11.61
CA MET A 332 20.55 8.44 -12.85
C MET A 332 19.63 7.24 -12.60
N THR A 333 20.09 6.24 -11.86
CA THR A 333 19.28 5.08 -11.48
C THR A 333 18.04 5.49 -10.69
N ILE A 334 18.23 6.34 -9.66
CA ILE A 334 17.14 6.85 -8.81
C ILE A 334 16.10 7.57 -9.67
N PHE A 335 16.53 8.44 -10.58
CA PHE A 335 15.64 9.20 -11.45
C PHE A 335 14.83 8.30 -12.38
N ILE A 336 15.50 7.46 -13.17
CA ILE A 336 14.88 6.59 -14.18
C ILE A 336 13.84 5.68 -13.54
N ARG A 337 14.23 5.03 -12.44
CA ARG A 337 13.35 4.08 -11.78
C ARG A 337 12.19 4.78 -11.08
N GLY A 338 12.46 5.94 -10.47
CA GLY A 338 11.46 6.77 -9.81
C GLY A 338 10.32 7.22 -10.71
N ILE A 339 10.62 7.67 -11.93
CA ILE A 339 9.61 8.25 -12.85
C ILE A 339 9.13 7.28 -13.94
N GLY A 340 9.90 6.22 -14.22
CA GLY A 340 9.68 5.31 -15.35
C GLY A 340 9.23 3.91 -14.93
N SER A 341 10.18 3.10 -14.41
CA SER A 341 9.91 1.68 -14.10
C SER A 341 8.83 1.50 -13.00
N ILE A 342 8.84 2.29 -11.93
CA ILE A 342 7.84 2.18 -10.85
C ILE A 342 6.39 2.34 -11.34
N PRO A 343 6.01 3.44 -12.03
CA PRO A 343 4.66 3.57 -12.54
C PRO A 343 4.36 2.53 -13.63
N GLY A 344 5.35 2.09 -14.41
CA GLY A 344 5.23 0.98 -15.36
C GLY A 344 4.68 -0.28 -14.68
N HIS A 345 5.40 -0.83 -13.69
CA HIS A 345 4.96 -2.03 -12.97
C HIS A 345 3.56 -1.87 -12.36
N ALA A 346 3.27 -0.73 -11.75
CA ALA A 346 1.98 -0.47 -11.15
C ALA A 346 0.84 -0.48 -12.20
N VAL A 347 1.05 0.14 -13.35
CA VAL A 347 0.06 0.19 -14.43
C VAL A 347 -0.14 -1.18 -15.08
N TRP A 348 0.93 -1.89 -15.43
CA TRP A 348 0.87 -3.21 -16.07
C TRP A 348 0.19 -4.25 -15.17
N THR A 349 0.58 -4.29 -13.90
CA THR A 349 -0.05 -5.17 -12.90
C THR A 349 -1.50 -4.76 -12.64
N GLY A 350 -1.79 -3.45 -12.66
CA GLY A 350 -3.13 -2.90 -12.56
C GLY A 350 -4.07 -3.37 -13.67
N LEU A 351 -3.60 -3.50 -14.92
CA LEU A 351 -4.39 -4.03 -16.03
C LEU A 351 -4.88 -5.45 -15.76
N THR A 352 -3.97 -6.33 -15.32
CA THR A 352 -4.29 -7.71 -14.93
C THR A 352 -5.29 -7.72 -13.79
N GLY A 353 -5.10 -6.88 -12.77
CA GLY A 353 -6.04 -6.74 -11.65
C GLY A 353 -7.42 -6.26 -12.07
N GLY A 354 -7.51 -5.30 -12.99
CA GLY A 354 -8.77 -4.80 -13.54
C GLY A 354 -9.55 -5.88 -14.29
N ALA A 355 -8.86 -6.70 -15.10
CA ALA A 355 -9.48 -7.82 -15.80
C ALA A 355 -9.97 -8.94 -14.86
N ILE A 356 -9.20 -9.24 -13.81
CA ILE A 356 -9.66 -10.13 -12.73
C ILE A 356 -10.91 -9.54 -12.06
N GLY A 357 -10.93 -8.23 -11.80
CA GLY A 357 -12.08 -7.56 -11.20
C GLY A 357 -13.34 -7.60 -12.07
N TRP A 358 -13.23 -7.46 -13.38
CA TRP A 358 -14.35 -7.70 -14.31
C TRP A 358 -14.88 -9.13 -14.16
N THR A 359 -13.98 -10.11 -14.13
CA THR A 359 -14.35 -11.53 -14.05
C THR A 359 -15.05 -11.84 -12.72
N MET A 360 -14.52 -11.34 -11.59
CA MET A 360 -15.10 -11.56 -10.27
C MET A 360 -16.46 -10.88 -10.10
N MET A 361 -16.60 -9.65 -10.58
CA MET A 361 -17.86 -8.90 -10.54
C MET A 361 -18.96 -9.63 -11.34
N ASN A 362 -18.65 -10.05 -12.57
CA ASN A 362 -19.59 -10.78 -13.42
C ASN A 362 -19.97 -12.14 -12.82
N LYS A 363 -18.98 -12.86 -12.26
CA LYS A 363 -19.23 -14.12 -11.57
C LYS A 363 -20.19 -13.94 -10.40
N ARG A 364 -19.95 -12.94 -9.53
CA ARG A 364 -20.83 -12.63 -8.40
C ARG A 364 -22.26 -12.33 -8.85
N ALA A 365 -22.44 -11.50 -9.88
CA ALA A 365 -23.76 -11.19 -10.41
C ALA A 365 -24.47 -12.44 -10.95
N ASN A 366 -23.76 -13.30 -11.68
CA ASN A 366 -24.31 -14.57 -12.19
C ASN A 366 -24.67 -15.54 -11.07
N ASP A 367 -23.81 -15.69 -10.05
CA ASP A 367 -24.06 -16.57 -8.91
C ASP A 367 -25.31 -16.13 -8.13
N LEU A 368 -25.49 -14.82 -7.92
CA LEU A 368 -26.69 -14.24 -7.32
C LEU A 368 -27.94 -14.52 -8.17
N HIS A 369 -27.85 -14.34 -9.48
CA HIS A 369 -28.96 -14.59 -10.40
C HIS A 369 -29.39 -16.07 -10.40
N ILE A 370 -28.43 -16.99 -10.44
CA ILE A 370 -28.68 -18.44 -10.39
C ILE A 370 -29.32 -18.82 -9.05
N ALA A 371 -28.81 -18.31 -7.94
CA ALA A 371 -29.36 -18.57 -6.61
C ALA A 371 -30.81 -18.07 -6.49
N ALA A 372 -31.10 -16.85 -6.97
CA ALA A 372 -32.46 -16.32 -6.98
C ALA A 372 -33.42 -17.16 -7.83
N ARG A 373 -33.00 -17.61 -9.04
CA ARG A 373 -33.80 -18.52 -9.88
C ARG A 373 -34.04 -19.88 -9.24
N ALA A 374 -33.10 -20.36 -8.43
CA ALA A 374 -33.24 -21.60 -7.67
C ALA A 374 -34.15 -21.47 -6.43
N GLY A 375 -34.75 -20.29 -6.20
CA GLY A 375 -35.60 -20.03 -5.05
C GLY A 375 -34.84 -19.83 -3.73
N ILE A 376 -33.52 -19.63 -3.79
CA ILE A 376 -32.70 -19.37 -2.61
C ILE A 376 -32.92 -17.91 -2.17
N GLN A 377 -33.22 -17.71 -0.89
CA GLN A 377 -33.37 -16.37 -0.33
C GLN A 377 -32.03 -15.62 -0.36
N ILE A 378 -32.01 -14.50 -1.08
CA ILE A 378 -30.83 -13.64 -1.17
C ILE A 378 -30.82 -12.68 0.02
N LYS A 379 -29.69 -12.61 0.72
CA LYS A 379 -29.49 -11.62 1.78
C LYS A 379 -29.16 -10.27 1.14
N PRO A 380 -29.60 -9.14 1.73
CA PRO A 380 -29.13 -7.83 1.30
C PRO A 380 -27.60 -7.74 1.42
N PRO A 381 -26.95 -6.85 0.65
CA PRO A 381 -25.52 -6.62 0.79
C PRO A 381 -25.16 -6.25 2.24
N GLU A 382 -23.97 -6.66 2.69
CA GLU A 382 -23.50 -6.32 4.04
C GLU A 382 -23.45 -4.80 4.21
N SER A 383 -23.97 -4.31 5.35
CA SER A 383 -23.98 -2.88 5.69
C SER A 383 -22.56 -2.30 5.64
N GLU A 384 -22.44 -1.06 5.17
CA GLU A 384 -21.14 -0.41 5.13
C GLU A 384 -20.47 -0.41 6.52
N PRO A 385 -19.19 -0.76 6.59
CA PRO A 385 -18.43 -0.80 7.83
C PRO A 385 -18.26 0.60 8.42
N VAL A 386 -17.98 0.65 9.72
CA VAL A 386 -17.65 1.87 10.48
C VAL A 386 -16.78 2.84 9.66
N GLN A 387 -17.28 4.05 9.45
CA GLN A 387 -16.64 5.01 8.56
C GLN A 387 -15.48 5.70 9.29
N TRP A 388 -14.25 5.40 8.85
CA TRP A 388 -13.05 6.09 9.33
C TRP A 388 -12.78 7.34 8.50
N LYS A 389 -12.46 8.45 9.16
CA LYS A 389 -12.10 9.73 8.54
C LYS A 389 -10.76 10.23 9.06
N LEU A 390 -10.02 10.94 8.22
CA LEU A 390 -8.77 11.59 8.61
C LEU A 390 -9.06 13.04 9.02
N VAL A 391 -8.33 13.51 10.02
CA VAL A 391 -8.43 14.87 10.56
C VAL A 391 -7.06 15.51 10.55
N ASP A 392 -7.00 16.77 10.12
CA ASP A 392 -5.79 17.56 10.23
C ASP A 392 -5.49 17.85 11.70
N ASN A 393 -4.26 17.53 12.11
CA ASN A 393 -3.85 17.58 13.51
C ASN A 393 -3.73 19.01 14.07
N LYS A 394 -3.70 20.04 13.22
CA LYS A 394 -3.55 21.44 13.63
C LYS A 394 -4.88 22.19 13.62
N THR A 395 -5.67 21.97 12.58
CA THR A 395 -6.91 22.70 12.31
C THR A 395 -8.15 21.94 12.80
N GLY A 396 -8.05 20.62 13.01
CA GLY A 396 -9.21 19.79 13.33
C GLY A 396 -10.15 19.56 12.14
N ALA A 397 -9.80 20.05 10.94
CA ALA A 397 -10.61 19.89 9.73
C ALA A 397 -10.55 18.45 9.21
N LEU A 398 -11.66 17.96 8.67
CA LEU A 398 -11.71 16.67 7.98
C LEU A 398 -10.86 16.74 6.69
N ILE A 399 -10.01 15.74 6.47
CA ILE A 399 -9.21 15.61 5.25
C ILE A 399 -10.02 14.80 4.23
N GLU A 400 -10.22 15.38 3.05
CA GLU A 400 -10.85 14.68 1.92
C GLU A 400 -10.10 13.38 1.63
N THR A 401 -10.84 12.28 1.63
CA THR A 401 -10.29 10.96 1.37
C THR A 401 -10.92 10.40 0.11
N ALA A 402 -10.11 9.87 -0.79
CA ALA A 402 -10.56 9.40 -2.10
C ALA A 402 -11.73 8.41 -1.98
N GLY A 403 -12.83 8.69 -2.68
CA GLY A 403 -14.04 7.85 -2.70
C GLY A 403 -14.92 7.93 -1.46
N GLN A 404 -14.63 8.83 -0.51
CA GLN A 404 -15.65 9.30 0.43
C GLN A 404 -16.28 10.55 -0.19
N GLU A 405 -17.49 10.40 -0.74
CA GLU A 405 -18.31 11.58 -1.02
C GLU A 405 -18.40 12.40 0.27
N MET A 406 -17.97 13.67 0.21
CA MET A 406 -18.40 14.61 1.21
C MET A 406 -19.91 14.66 1.12
N GLN A 407 -20.61 13.96 2.00
CA GLN A 407 -22.02 14.23 2.21
C GLN A 407 -22.13 15.72 2.48
N SER A 408 -22.94 16.41 1.66
CA SER A 408 -23.35 17.78 1.88
C SER A 408 -23.70 17.96 3.36
N GLY A 409 -23.02 18.90 4.01
CA GLY A 409 -23.15 19.13 5.44
C GLY A 409 -23.80 20.47 5.70
N VAL A 410 -24.53 20.53 6.80
CA VAL A 410 -25.04 21.77 7.38
C VAL A 410 -24.28 21.98 8.68
N ALA A 411 -23.45 23.03 8.79
CA ALA A 411 -23.02 23.51 10.10
C ALA A 411 -23.98 24.58 10.58
N VAL A 412 -24.34 24.50 11.85
CA VAL A 412 -24.92 25.62 12.57
C VAL A 412 -23.78 26.29 13.32
N THR A 413 -23.35 27.44 12.83
CA THR A 413 -22.39 28.31 13.52
C THR A 413 -23.16 29.37 14.32
N PRO A 414 -22.50 30.07 15.27
CA PRO A 414 -23.13 31.19 15.98
C PRO A 414 -23.63 32.32 15.05
N SER A 415 -23.15 32.36 13.80
CA SER A 415 -23.53 33.36 12.78
C SER A 415 -24.58 32.86 11.78
N GLY A 416 -25.04 31.61 11.85
CA GLY A 416 -26.11 31.09 11.00
C GLY A 416 -25.91 29.66 10.49
N ILE A 417 -26.72 29.28 9.51
CA ILE A 417 -26.68 27.97 8.84
C ILE A 417 -25.76 28.08 7.62
N GLU A 418 -24.57 27.48 7.70
CA GLU A 418 -23.70 27.31 6.54
C GLU A 418 -24.01 25.97 5.85
N ILE A 419 -24.53 26.06 4.64
CA ILE A 419 -24.73 24.92 3.75
C ILE A 419 -23.55 24.88 2.79
N TRP A 420 -22.66 23.90 2.94
CA TRP A 420 -21.66 23.63 1.91
C TRP A 420 -22.12 22.47 1.04
N LYS A 421 -22.25 22.74 -0.26
CA LYS A 421 -22.21 21.70 -1.28
C LYS A 421 -20.76 21.54 -1.69
N PRO A 422 -20.15 20.35 -1.57
CA PRO A 422 -18.88 20.12 -2.22
C PRO A 422 -19.15 20.23 -3.72
N THR A 423 -18.65 21.30 -4.32
CA THR A 423 -18.46 21.31 -5.77
C THR A 423 -17.20 20.49 -5.96
N GLU A 424 -17.32 19.20 -6.26
CA GLU A 424 -16.17 18.50 -6.83
C GLU A 424 -15.73 19.36 -8.03
N SER A 425 -14.54 19.93 -7.97
CA SER A 425 -13.85 20.36 -9.18
C SER A 425 -13.37 19.10 -9.88
N ILE A 426 -14.34 18.40 -10.49
CA ILE A 426 -14.07 17.35 -11.45
C ILE A 426 -13.14 18.01 -12.47
N ILE A 427 -11.91 17.52 -12.57
CA ILE A 427 -11.03 17.89 -13.65
C ILE A 427 -11.76 17.50 -14.94
N GLN A 428 -12.45 18.45 -15.54
CA GLN A 428 -13.19 18.39 -16.81
C GLN A 428 -12.25 18.29 -18.02
N LYS A 429 -10.95 18.06 -17.81
CA LYS A 429 -10.02 17.91 -18.92
C LYS A 429 -10.15 16.48 -19.44
N ASP A 430 -10.76 16.36 -20.61
CA ASP A 430 -10.72 15.10 -21.36
C ASP A 430 -9.27 14.61 -21.46
N PRO A 431 -9.03 13.31 -21.20
CA PRO A 431 -7.69 12.77 -21.27
C PRO A 431 -7.20 12.85 -22.72
N VAL A 432 -5.89 13.03 -22.89
CA VAL A 432 -5.24 13.00 -24.21
C VAL A 432 -5.48 11.67 -24.92
N LEU A 433 -5.61 10.58 -24.15
CA LEU A 433 -5.83 9.24 -24.66
C LEU A 433 -6.82 8.49 -23.75
N LYS A 434 -7.84 7.85 -24.31
CA LYS A 434 -8.75 6.95 -23.59
C LYS A 434 -8.39 5.50 -23.91
N ILE A 435 -7.84 4.77 -22.93
CA ILE A 435 -7.46 3.36 -23.09
C ILE A 435 -8.44 2.49 -22.33
N PRO A 436 -9.25 1.64 -22.97
CA PRO A 436 -10.22 0.81 -22.26
C PRO A 436 -9.53 -0.20 -21.35
N LEU A 437 -10.14 -0.49 -20.20
CA LEU A 437 -9.67 -1.57 -19.33
C LEU A 437 -9.94 -2.93 -19.99
N PRO A 438 -8.94 -3.83 -20.04
CA PRO A 438 -9.15 -5.16 -20.56
C PRO A 438 -10.12 -5.94 -19.68
N LYS A 439 -11.03 -6.69 -20.31
CA LYS A 439 -12.03 -7.54 -19.61
C LYS A 439 -11.59 -9.00 -19.51
N ASN A 440 -10.64 -9.42 -20.34
CA ASN A 440 -10.12 -10.78 -20.38
C ASN A 440 -8.77 -10.85 -19.66
N ILE A 441 -8.63 -11.78 -18.71
CA ILE A 441 -7.43 -11.91 -17.86
C ILE A 441 -6.18 -12.24 -18.69
N PHE A 442 -6.28 -13.20 -19.62
CA PHE A 442 -5.16 -13.62 -20.45
C PHE A 442 -4.68 -12.49 -21.36
N PHE A 443 -5.62 -11.78 -21.99
CA PHE A 443 -5.28 -10.62 -22.82
C PHE A 443 -4.63 -9.50 -21.99
N ALA A 444 -5.15 -9.22 -20.78
CA ALA A 444 -4.56 -8.23 -19.87
C ALA A 444 -3.13 -8.61 -19.47
N LEU A 445 -2.89 -9.89 -19.18
CA LEU A 445 -1.58 -10.40 -18.81
C LEU A 445 -0.58 -10.28 -19.97
N ILE A 446 -0.97 -10.63 -21.20
CA ILE A 446 -0.12 -10.42 -22.39
C ILE A 446 0.22 -8.95 -22.56
N LEU A 447 -0.77 -8.05 -22.43
CA LEU A 447 -0.51 -6.61 -22.51
C LEU A 447 0.47 -6.13 -21.43
N ALA A 448 0.35 -6.66 -20.21
CA ALA A 448 1.28 -6.36 -19.12
C ALA A 448 2.70 -6.84 -19.45
N MET A 449 2.85 -8.08 -19.95
CA MET A 449 4.14 -8.64 -20.37
C MET A 449 4.76 -7.85 -21.52
N VAL A 450 3.98 -7.48 -22.54
CA VAL A 450 4.46 -6.68 -23.67
C VAL A 450 4.84 -5.27 -23.22
N GLY A 451 4.03 -4.64 -22.37
CA GLY A 451 4.32 -3.33 -21.80
C GLY A 451 5.62 -3.33 -20.99
N HIS A 452 5.82 -4.36 -20.16
CA HIS A 452 7.04 -4.54 -19.40
C HIS A 452 8.24 -4.86 -20.32
N ALA A 453 8.12 -5.81 -21.24
CA ALA A 453 9.16 -6.16 -22.20
C ALA A 453 9.57 -4.99 -23.09
N SER A 454 8.64 -4.08 -23.43
CA SER A 454 8.97 -2.87 -24.19
C SER A 454 9.93 -1.95 -23.44
N TRP A 455 9.87 -1.93 -22.10
CA TRP A 455 10.77 -1.12 -21.29
C TRP A 455 12.22 -1.61 -21.41
N ASN A 456 12.45 -2.91 -21.20
CA ASN A 456 13.80 -3.47 -21.28
C ASN A 456 14.26 -3.64 -22.74
N GLY A 457 13.38 -4.14 -23.60
CA GLY A 457 13.66 -4.45 -24.99
C GLY A 457 14.03 -3.23 -25.84
N THR A 458 13.46 -2.05 -25.57
CA THR A 458 13.83 -0.84 -26.33
C THR A 458 15.30 -0.47 -26.10
N PHE A 459 15.79 -0.54 -24.86
CA PHE A 459 17.20 -0.27 -24.56
C PHE A 459 18.12 -1.38 -25.09
N THR A 460 17.74 -2.64 -24.96
CA THR A 460 18.51 -3.78 -25.51
C THR A 460 18.65 -3.68 -27.02
N VAL A 461 17.55 -3.45 -27.76
CA VAL A 461 17.58 -3.31 -29.22
C VAL A 461 18.41 -2.09 -29.64
N PHE A 462 18.29 -0.98 -28.92
CA PHE A 462 19.10 0.20 -29.19
C PHE A 462 20.60 -0.06 -28.96
N ALA A 463 20.97 -0.72 -27.86
CA ALA A 463 22.36 -1.07 -27.56
C ALA A 463 22.97 -1.96 -28.66
N ILE A 464 22.25 -3.02 -29.07
CA ILE A 464 22.67 -3.90 -30.17
C ILE A 464 22.83 -3.11 -31.47
N TYR A 465 21.90 -2.19 -31.78
CA TYR A 465 21.99 -1.36 -32.98
C TYR A 465 23.19 -0.39 -32.93
N ALA A 466 23.40 0.27 -31.79
CA ALA A 466 24.50 1.22 -31.59
C ALA A 466 25.86 0.53 -31.76
N GLU A 467 26.04 -0.65 -31.17
CA GLU A 467 27.26 -1.45 -31.31
C GLU A 467 27.49 -1.88 -32.77
N ASN A 468 26.48 -2.47 -33.42
CA ASN A 468 26.60 -2.96 -34.80
C ASN A 468 26.84 -1.86 -35.84
N THR A 469 26.46 -0.62 -35.53
CA THR A 469 26.70 0.53 -36.42
C THR A 469 28.01 1.26 -36.11
N GLY A 470 28.75 0.84 -35.08
CA GLY A 470 29.95 1.54 -34.62
C GLY A 470 29.65 2.97 -34.16
N MET A 471 28.49 3.18 -33.55
CA MET A 471 28.01 4.50 -33.15
C MET A 471 29.00 5.16 -32.17
N ALA A 472 29.30 6.44 -32.39
CA ALA A 472 30.14 7.18 -31.46
C ALA A 472 29.45 7.28 -30.08
N LEU A 473 30.20 7.06 -29.00
CA LEU A 473 29.70 7.06 -27.61
C LEU A 473 28.85 8.28 -27.27
N MET A 474 29.25 9.48 -27.73
CA MET A 474 28.48 10.69 -27.48
C MET A 474 27.08 10.65 -28.12
N VAL A 475 26.97 10.10 -29.33
CA VAL A 475 25.70 9.95 -30.04
C VAL A 475 24.83 8.90 -29.34
N GLU A 476 25.43 7.77 -28.95
CA GLU A 476 24.75 6.70 -28.20
C GLU A 476 24.15 7.21 -26.89
N VAL A 477 24.92 7.97 -26.11
CA VAL A 477 24.46 8.56 -24.84
C VAL A 477 23.30 9.54 -25.07
N ILE A 478 23.42 10.44 -26.05
CA ILE A 478 22.36 11.42 -26.35
C ILE A 478 21.07 10.70 -26.78
N LEU A 479 21.17 9.72 -27.66
CA LEU A 479 20.01 8.95 -28.12
C LEU A 479 19.41 8.10 -27.00
N SER A 480 20.23 7.51 -26.12
CA SER A 480 19.74 6.78 -24.95
C SER A 480 18.91 7.67 -24.03
N ILE A 481 19.37 8.90 -23.78
CA ILE A 481 18.62 9.89 -22.98
C ILE A 481 17.31 10.27 -23.68
N PHE A 482 17.34 10.44 -25.01
CA PHE A 482 16.13 10.75 -25.78
C PHE A 482 15.10 9.61 -25.74
N ILE A 483 15.54 8.38 -25.99
CA ILE A 483 14.72 7.15 -25.92
C ILE A 483 14.10 7.03 -24.53
N MET A 484 14.91 7.21 -23.49
CA MET A 484 14.46 7.20 -22.11
C MET A 484 13.38 8.23 -21.83
N ALA A 485 13.58 9.48 -22.25
CA ALA A 485 12.60 10.56 -22.08
C ALA A 485 11.29 10.23 -22.82
N ALA A 486 11.37 9.70 -24.04
CA ALA A 486 10.22 9.28 -24.83
C ALA A 486 9.45 8.13 -24.17
N MET A 487 10.15 7.13 -23.63
CA MET A 487 9.55 6.00 -22.94
C MET A 487 8.87 6.40 -21.63
N VAL A 488 9.53 7.24 -20.82
CA VAL A 488 8.93 7.82 -19.60
C VAL A 488 7.64 8.57 -19.96
N LEU A 489 7.69 9.46 -20.96
CA LEU A 489 6.51 10.20 -21.41
C LEU A 489 5.40 9.24 -21.88
N GLY A 490 5.76 8.20 -22.63
CA GLY A 490 4.83 7.16 -23.08
C GLY A 490 4.11 6.46 -21.93
N VAL A 491 4.85 5.99 -20.93
CA VAL A 491 4.28 5.36 -19.72
C VAL A 491 3.35 6.33 -18.98
N LEU A 492 3.74 7.61 -18.85
CA LEU A 492 2.91 8.61 -18.19
C LEU A 492 1.61 8.91 -18.94
N VAL A 493 1.66 8.99 -20.28
CA VAL A 493 0.48 9.19 -21.13
C VAL A 493 -0.45 7.97 -21.06
N ILE A 494 0.10 6.76 -21.20
CA ILE A 494 -0.65 5.50 -21.12
C ILE A 494 -1.28 5.35 -19.73
N GLY A 495 -0.50 5.54 -18.66
CA GLY A 495 -0.97 5.46 -17.29
C GLY A 495 -2.07 6.48 -16.98
N SER A 496 -1.92 7.72 -17.45
CA SER A 496 -2.95 8.76 -17.30
C SER A 496 -4.25 8.40 -18.04
N GLY A 497 -4.14 7.88 -19.27
CA GLY A 497 -5.29 7.43 -20.04
C GLY A 497 -6.01 6.24 -19.41
N LEU A 498 -5.26 5.30 -18.84
CA LEU A 498 -5.80 4.16 -18.12
C LEU A 498 -6.49 4.56 -16.82
N LEU A 499 -5.89 5.44 -16.01
CA LEU A 499 -6.51 5.92 -14.77
C LEU A 499 -7.86 6.62 -15.03
N HIS A 500 -8.00 7.29 -16.17
CA HIS A 500 -9.29 7.87 -16.57
C HIS A 500 -10.35 6.79 -16.83
N SER A 501 -9.99 5.74 -17.56
CA SER A 501 -10.88 4.59 -17.80
C SER A 501 -11.22 3.83 -16.53
N VAL A 502 -10.26 3.67 -15.61
CA VAL A 502 -10.47 3.09 -14.27
C VAL A 502 -11.48 3.92 -13.48
N ARG A 503 -11.39 5.26 -13.53
CA ARG A 503 -12.34 6.14 -12.85
C ARG A 503 -13.77 5.93 -13.35
N SER A 504 -13.94 5.73 -14.66
CA SER A 504 -15.23 5.43 -15.29
C SER A 504 -15.70 3.97 -15.16
N ALA A 505 -14.83 3.07 -14.67
CA ALA A 505 -15.18 1.66 -14.53
C ALA A 505 -16.12 1.43 -13.35
N PRO A 506 -16.95 0.36 -13.39
CA PRO A 506 -17.78 -0.05 -12.28
C PRO A 506 -16.98 -0.16 -10.98
N ASP A 507 -17.53 0.36 -9.89
CA ASP A 507 -16.99 0.30 -8.54
C ASP A 507 -17.56 -0.86 -7.72
N GLY A 508 -18.63 -1.51 -8.20
CA GLY A 508 -19.27 -2.66 -7.60
C GLY A 508 -20.65 -2.35 -7.00
N SER A 509 -21.00 -1.07 -6.84
CA SER A 509 -22.31 -0.61 -6.36
C SER A 509 -23.45 -1.21 -7.19
N GLN A 510 -23.24 -1.35 -8.50
CA GLN A 510 -24.23 -1.91 -9.42
C GLN A 510 -24.62 -3.36 -9.07
N VAL A 511 -23.68 -4.15 -8.56
CA VAL A 511 -23.94 -5.54 -8.13
C VAL A 511 -24.56 -5.56 -6.72
N ASP A 512 -24.23 -4.59 -5.87
CA ASP A 512 -24.83 -4.44 -4.54
C ASP A 512 -26.31 -4.00 -4.65
N ASP A 513 -26.62 -3.08 -5.58
CA ASP A 513 -27.98 -2.68 -5.95
C ASP A 513 -28.77 -3.87 -6.48
N TYR A 514 -28.17 -4.63 -7.40
CA TYR A 514 -28.77 -5.84 -7.95
C TYR A 514 -29.04 -6.91 -6.87
N GLN A 515 -28.11 -7.10 -5.93
CA GLN A 515 -28.30 -8.00 -4.79
C GLN A 515 -29.44 -7.52 -3.89
N SER A 516 -29.58 -6.21 -3.69
CA SER A 516 -30.65 -5.62 -2.88
C SER A 516 -32.03 -5.84 -3.52
N GLU A 517 -32.11 -5.67 -4.84
CA GLU A 517 -33.32 -5.96 -5.62
C GLU A 517 -33.70 -7.44 -5.49
N LEU A 518 -32.75 -8.36 -5.72
CA LEU A 518 -32.99 -9.80 -5.57
C LEU A 518 -33.38 -10.20 -4.14
N ALA A 519 -32.79 -9.56 -3.13
CA ALA A 519 -33.15 -9.79 -1.74
C ALA A 519 -34.62 -9.42 -1.46
N SER A 520 -35.11 -8.31 -2.04
CA SER A 520 -36.51 -7.90 -1.91
C SER A 520 -37.47 -8.88 -2.59
N ILE A 521 -37.14 -9.34 -3.81
CA ILE A 521 -37.96 -10.27 -4.59
C ILE A 521 -38.03 -11.64 -3.91
N THR A 522 -36.89 -12.16 -3.48
CA THR A 522 -36.84 -13.51 -2.88
C THR A 522 -37.40 -13.57 -1.46
N ALA A 523 -37.44 -12.45 -0.73
CA ALA A 523 -38.16 -12.35 0.54
C ALA A 523 -39.69 -12.39 0.36
N GLY A 524 -40.22 -11.82 -0.73
CA GLY A 524 -41.66 -11.80 -1.03
C GLY A 524 -42.25 -13.14 -1.49
N ASN A 525 -41.41 -14.07 -1.98
CA ASN A 525 -41.87 -15.39 -2.45
C ASN A 525 -42.07 -16.43 -1.32
N GLN A 526 -41.88 -16.06 -0.05
CA GLN A 526 -42.08 -16.93 1.12
C GLN A 526 -43.29 -16.55 1.99
N SER A 527 -44.05 -15.53 1.60
CA SER A 527 -45.37 -15.19 2.16
C SER A 527 -46.47 -15.76 1.29
#